data_AF-A0A450XRH6-F1
#
_entry.id   AF-A0A450XRH6-F1
#
_cell.length_a   1.000
_cell.length_b   1.000
_cell.length_c   1.000
_cell.angle_alpha   90.00
_cell.angle_beta   90.00
_cell.angle_gamma   90.00
#
_symmetry.space_group_name_H-M   'P 1'
#
loop_
_entity.id
_entity.type
_entity.pdbx_description
1 polymer ?
#
loop_
_entity_poly.entity_id
_entity_poly.type
_entity_poly.pdbx_seq_one_letter_code
_entity_poly.pdbx_strand_id
1 'polypeptide(L)'
;MLGMMSDQLRGFGCGLAAPMNKDQGNITDHKMKTVTLRIDDSINDKFFRLLGHFSPNEIKVLDEWEYSSDDEYLRSITGMVESIKEERNEPIEKGVTLDKLAW
;
A
#
# COMPACT_ATOMS: atom_id res chain seq x y z
N MET A 1 56.66 27.27 41.97
CA MET A 1 57.18 27.99 40.79
C MET A 1 56.69 27.21 39.57
N LEU A 2 55.74 27.78 38.81
CA LEU A 2 55.20 27.19 37.59
C LEU A 2 56.31 27.03 36.55
N GLY A 3 56.40 25.85 35.94
CA GLY A 3 57.17 25.60 34.73
C GLY A 3 56.26 24.98 33.67
N MET A 4 55.80 25.82 32.75
CA MET A 4 55.17 25.41 31.49
C MET A 4 56.22 24.72 30.62
N MET A 5 55.84 23.64 29.94
CA MET A 5 56.40 23.31 28.62
C MET A 5 55.46 22.37 27.87
N SER A 6 54.82 22.95 26.87
CA SER A 6 54.02 22.32 25.83
C SER A 6 54.94 21.55 24.89
N ASP A 7 54.56 20.34 24.49
CA ASP A 7 55.07 19.76 23.25
C ASP A 7 53.94 19.12 22.44
N GLN A 8 53.80 19.64 21.24
CA GLN A 8 52.76 19.39 20.26
C GLN A 8 53.41 18.57 19.14
N LEU A 9 53.18 17.26 19.14
CA LEU A 9 53.61 16.39 18.04
C LEU A 9 52.41 16.11 17.11
N ARG A 10 52.45 16.79 15.95
CA ARG A 10 51.76 16.39 14.72
C ARG A 10 52.52 15.21 14.08
N GLY A 11 51.80 14.19 13.60
CA GLY A 11 52.43 13.11 12.83
C GLY A 11 51.48 12.02 12.37
N PHE A 12 50.73 12.32 11.31
CA PHE A 12 50.23 11.44 10.23
C PHE A 12 50.12 9.91 10.48
N GLY A 13 48.88 9.42 10.44
CA GLY A 13 48.54 8.01 10.22
C GLY A 13 47.14 7.91 9.64
N CYS A 14 47.07 8.04 8.31
CA CYS A 14 45.85 7.97 7.51
C CYS A 14 45.23 6.58 7.64
N GLY A 15 44.25 6.42 8.54
CA GLY A 15 43.42 5.24 8.61
C GLY A 15 42.51 5.21 7.38
N LEU A 16 42.82 4.32 6.43
CA LEU A 16 42.00 3.97 5.28
C LEU A 16 40.56 3.63 5.73
N ALA A 17 39.66 4.60 5.65
CA ALA A 17 38.24 4.32 5.57
C ALA A 17 37.95 3.84 4.14
N ALA A 18 37.55 2.58 4.03
CA ALA A 18 37.20 1.92 2.78
C ALA A 18 36.20 2.74 1.95
N PRO A 19 36.30 2.76 0.61
CA PRO A 19 35.26 3.34 -0.22
C PRO A 19 33.99 2.51 -0.08
N MET A 20 32.99 3.06 0.60
CA MET A 20 31.66 2.47 0.68
C MET A 20 31.06 2.49 -0.73
N ASN A 21 30.71 1.28 -1.18
CA ASN A 21 30.29 0.96 -2.53
C ASN A 21 29.04 1.78 -2.90
N LYS A 22 29.08 2.46 -4.05
CA LYS A 22 27.89 3.05 -4.67
C LYS A 22 27.10 1.91 -5.31
N ASP A 23 26.35 1.17 -4.51
CA ASP A 23 25.21 0.45 -5.05
C ASP A 23 24.10 1.48 -5.30
N GLN A 24 24.23 2.18 -6.44
CA GLN A 24 23.06 2.70 -7.13
C GLN A 24 22.27 1.49 -7.59
N GLY A 25 21.47 0.93 -6.68
CA GLY A 25 20.36 0.08 -7.04
C GLY A 25 19.47 0.90 -7.95
N ASN A 26 19.60 0.70 -9.26
CA ASN A 26 18.59 1.12 -10.21
C ASN A 26 17.34 0.33 -9.86
N ILE A 27 16.50 0.91 -9.01
CA ILE A 27 15.13 0.43 -8.81
C ILE A 27 14.40 0.79 -10.09
N THR A 28 14.44 -0.11 -11.06
CA THR A 28 13.48 -0.10 -12.16
C THR A 28 12.12 -0.37 -11.54
N ASP A 29 11.38 0.70 -11.24
CA ASP A 29 9.93 0.63 -11.00
C ASP A 29 9.30 0.10 -12.30
N HIS A 30 9.21 -1.23 -12.43
CA HIS A 30 8.40 -1.88 -13.46
C HIS A 30 6.94 -1.61 -13.11
N LYS A 31 6.47 -0.41 -13.43
CA LYS A 31 5.16 0.07 -13.04
C LYS A 31 4.08 -0.69 -13.81
N MET A 32 3.57 -1.74 -13.19
CA MET A 32 2.35 -2.42 -13.64
C MET A 32 1.20 -1.40 -13.67
N LYS A 33 0.42 -1.41 -14.75
CA LYS A 33 -0.76 -0.56 -14.91
C LYS A 33 -1.98 -1.46 -15.04
N THR A 34 -2.99 -1.21 -14.22
CA THR A 34 -4.27 -1.92 -14.29
C THR A 34 -5.22 -1.18 -15.21
N VAL A 35 -5.88 -1.91 -16.09
CA VAL A 35 -6.94 -1.41 -16.98
C VAL A 35 -8.14 -2.34 -16.82
N THR A 36 -9.31 -1.79 -16.47
CA THR A 36 -10.56 -2.53 -16.41
C THR A 36 -11.24 -2.48 -17.77
N LEU A 37 -11.59 -3.64 -18.33
CA LEU A 37 -12.22 -3.78 -19.63
C LEU A 37 -13.55 -4.51 -19.47
N ARG A 38 -14.64 -3.90 -19.93
CA ARG A 38 -15.94 -4.54 -19.97
C ARG A 38 -16.12 -5.21 -21.33
N ILE A 39 -16.29 -6.52 -21.34
CA ILE A 39 -16.50 -7.32 -22.55
C ILE A 39 -17.89 -7.95 -22.54
N ASP A 40 -18.41 -8.26 -23.72
CA ASP A 40 -19.65 -9.01 -23.88
C ASP A 40 -19.36 -10.52 -23.93
N ASP A 41 -20.23 -11.33 -23.34
CA ASP A 41 -20.05 -12.78 -23.28
C ASP A 41 -19.97 -13.43 -24.66
N SER A 42 -20.58 -12.84 -25.70
CA SER A 42 -20.51 -13.34 -27.07
C SER A 42 -19.11 -13.30 -27.70
N ILE A 43 -18.18 -12.53 -27.12
CA ILE A 43 -16.79 -12.42 -27.59
C ILE A 43 -15.77 -13.04 -26.64
N ASN A 44 -16.23 -13.66 -25.55
CA ASN A 44 -15.40 -14.21 -24.47
C ASN A 44 -14.29 -15.13 -25.02
N ASP A 45 -14.65 -16.15 -25.81
CA ASP A 45 -13.69 -17.09 -26.42
C ASP A 45 -12.63 -16.40 -27.28
N LYS A 46 -13.02 -15.37 -28.05
CA LYS A 46 -12.11 -14.61 -28.92
C LYS A 46 -11.16 -13.77 -28.08
N PHE A 47 -11.65 -13.20 -26.98
CA PHE A 47 -10.88 -12.37 -26.08
C PHE A 47 -9.85 -13.20 -25.30
N PHE A 48 -10.23 -14.34 -24.72
CA PHE A 48 -9.27 -15.23 -24.06
C PHE A 48 -8.24 -15.81 -25.02
N ARG A 49 -8.62 -16.07 -26.27
CA ARG A 49 -7.66 -16.45 -27.31
C ARG A 49 -6.63 -15.35 -27.58
N LEU A 50 -7.05 -14.09 -27.56
CA LEU A 50 -6.14 -12.94 -27.70
C LEU A 50 -5.20 -12.82 -26.49
N LEU A 51 -5.70 -13.06 -25.28
CA LEU A 51 -4.88 -13.07 -24.06
C LEU A 51 -3.87 -14.23 -24.03
N GLY A 52 -4.17 -15.35 -24.68
CA GLY A 52 -3.26 -16.50 -24.79
C GLY A 52 -1.95 -16.22 -25.53
N HIS A 53 -1.82 -15.07 -26.21
CA HIS A 53 -0.56 -14.63 -26.82
C HIS A 53 0.43 -13.99 -25.85
N PHE A 54 -0.02 -13.66 -24.64
CA PHE A 54 0.80 -13.03 -23.62
C PHE A 54 1.24 -14.04 -22.58
N SER A 55 2.41 -13.83 -21.99
CA SER A 55 2.86 -14.68 -20.89
C SER A 55 2.07 -14.37 -19.59
N PRO A 56 1.89 -15.34 -18.69
CA PRO A 56 1.19 -15.14 -17.41
C PRO A 56 1.82 -14.07 -16.50
N ASN A 57 3.08 -13.70 -16.76
CA ASN A 57 3.81 -12.69 -16.02
C ASN A 57 3.57 -11.27 -16.57
N GLU A 58 3.07 -11.16 -17.80
CA GLU A 58 2.81 -9.90 -18.50
C GLU A 58 1.35 -9.45 -18.38
N ILE A 59 0.40 -10.40 -18.31
CA ILE A 59 -1.02 -10.11 -18.14
C ILE A 59 -1.59 -10.95 -17.01
N LYS A 60 -2.27 -10.28 -16.07
CA LYS A 60 -3.07 -10.90 -15.03
C LYS A 60 -4.52 -10.49 -15.23
N VAL A 61 -5.41 -11.48 -15.41
CA VAL A 61 -6.85 -11.26 -15.31
C VAL A 61 -7.16 -11.14 -13.83
N LEU A 62 -7.48 -9.92 -13.39
CA LEU A 62 -8.03 -9.68 -12.07
C LEU A 62 -9.53 -9.83 -12.21
N ASP A 63 -10.02 -11.01 -11.84
CA ASP A 63 -11.43 -11.37 -11.93
C ASP A 63 -12.26 -10.39 -11.06
N GLU A 64 -13.28 -9.77 -11.66
CA GLU A 64 -14.10 -8.70 -11.06
C GLU A 64 -15.06 -9.20 -9.96
N TRP A 65 -14.89 -10.46 -9.51
CA TRP A 65 -15.70 -11.11 -8.47
C TRP A 65 -15.62 -10.44 -7.09
N GLU A 66 -14.87 -9.36 -6.95
CA GLU A 66 -14.80 -8.56 -5.74
C GLU A 66 -15.68 -7.31 -5.78
N TYR A 67 -16.54 -7.11 -6.79
CA TYR A 67 -17.66 -6.18 -6.66
C TYR A 67 -18.86 -6.89 -6.05
N SER A 68 -18.75 -7.18 -4.75
CA SER A 68 -19.93 -7.45 -3.92
C SER A 68 -20.80 -6.20 -3.93
N SER A 69 -22.12 -6.36 -4.09
CA SER A 69 -23.05 -5.24 -3.88
C SER A 69 -22.73 -4.54 -2.56
N ASP A 70 -22.84 -3.21 -2.48
CA ASP A 70 -22.54 -2.46 -1.24
C ASP A 70 -23.16 -3.11 0.01
N ASP A 71 -24.41 -3.59 -0.10
CA ASP A 71 -25.11 -4.29 0.97
C ASP A 71 -24.48 -5.64 1.32
N GLU A 72 -24.03 -6.40 0.32
CA GLU A 72 -23.38 -7.69 0.50
C GLU A 72 -21.98 -7.53 1.12
N TYR A 73 -21.23 -6.53 0.66
CA TYR A 73 -19.95 -6.15 1.25
C TYR A 73 -20.11 -5.76 2.72
N LEU A 74 -21.03 -4.85 3.04
CA LEU A 74 -21.26 -4.40 4.41
C LEU A 74 -21.70 -5.55 5.34
N ARG A 75 -22.45 -6.53 4.82
CA ARG A 75 -22.84 -7.75 5.58
C ARG A 75 -21.72 -8.75 5.74
N SER A 76 -20.72 -8.75 4.84
CA SER A 76 -19.55 -9.63 4.93
C SER A 76 -18.58 -9.22 6.04
N ILE A 77 -18.63 -7.96 6.49
CA ILE A 77 -17.80 -7.45 7.57
C ILE A 77 -18.25 -8.09 8.89
N THR A 78 -17.37 -8.92 9.46
CA THR A 78 -17.64 -9.62 10.73
C THR A 78 -17.91 -8.61 11.84
N GLY A 79 -19.05 -8.74 12.52
CA GLY A 79 -19.45 -7.87 13.63
C GLY A 79 -20.20 -6.61 13.22
N MET A 80 -20.27 -6.25 11.93
CA MET A 80 -20.95 -5.04 11.47
C MET A 80 -22.46 -5.09 11.78
N VAL A 81 -23.10 -6.23 11.55
CA VAL A 81 -24.53 -6.41 11.83
C VAL A 81 -24.82 -6.33 13.32
N GLU A 82 -23.93 -6.87 14.14
CA GLU A 82 -24.01 -6.84 15.60
C GLU A 82 -23.81 -5.40 16.13
N SER A 83 -22.80 -4.68 15.66
CA SER A 83 -22.53 -3.29 16.05
C SER A 83 -23.72 -2.38 15.76
N ILE A 84 -24.36 -2.49 14.59
CA ILE A 84 -25.55 -1.69 14.26
C ILE A 84 -26.72 -2.01 15.21
N LYS A 85 -26.89 -3.27 15.61
CA LYS A 85 -27.94 -3.67 16.56
C LYS A 85 -27.66 -3.14 17.96
N GLU A 86 -26.40 -3.14 18.38
CA GLU A 86 -25.97 -2.59 19.67
C GLU A 86 -26.17 -1.08 19.73
N GLU A 87 -25.72 -0.35 18.69
CA GLU A 87 -25.92 1.09 18.56
C GLU A 87 -27.41 1.47 18.56
N ARG A 88 -28.26 0.67 17.93
CA ARG A 88 -29.72 0.88 17.95
C ARG A 88 -30.35 0.75 19.33
N ASN A 89 -29.71 0.02 20.23
CA ASN A 89 -30.18 -0.13 21.61
C ASN A 89 -29.60 0.94 22.54
N GLU A 90 -28.74 1.83 22.04
CA GLU A 90 -28.20 2.91 22.87
C GLU A 90 -29.27 3.97 23.19
N PRO A 91 -29.23 4.52 24.42
CA PRO A 91 -30.13 5.60 24.80
C PRO A 91 -29.85 6.86 23.98
N ILE A 92 -30.91 7.56 23.60
CA ILE A 92 -30.85 8.74 22.73
C ILE A 92 -29.98 9.88 23.26
N GLU A 93 -29.73 9.90 24.58
CA GLU A 93 -28.83 10.83 25.27
C GLU A 93 -27.37 10.73 24.82
N LYS A 94 -26.96 9.58 24.28
CA LYS A 94 -25.63 9.38 23.66
C LYS A 94 -25.57 9.84 22.20
N GLY A 95 -26.73 10.10 21.58
CA GLY A 95 -26.80 10.58 20.20
C GLY A 95 -26.29 12.01 20.06
N VAL A 96 -25.68 12.31 18.92
CA VAL A 96 -25.28 13.67 18.53
C VAL A 96 -26.25 14.23 17.50
N THR A 97 -26.58 15.51 17.64
CA THR A 97 -27.42 16.25 16.70
C THR A 97 -26.60 16.75 15.51
N LEU A 98 -27.27 17.00 14.38
CA LEU A 98 -26.62 17.36 13.11
C LEU A 98 -25.66 18.57 13.24
N ASP A 99 -26.02 19.54 14.09
CA ASP A 99 -25.25 20.75 14.39
C ASP A 99 -23.95 20.51 15.17
N LYS A 100 -23.78 19.32 15.76
CA LYS A 100 -22.60 18.93 16.54
C LYS A 100 -21.65 18.01 15.78
N LEU A 101 -21.98 17.63 14.54
CA LEU A 101 -21.10 16.81 13.70
C LEU A 101 -20.00 17.67 13.09
N ALA A 102 -18.74 17.27 13.26
CA ALA A 102 -17.59 17.88 12.60
C ALA A 102 -17.39 17.21 11.24
N TRP A 103 -17.86 17.86 10.16
CA TRP A 103 -17.70 17.40 8.78
C TRP A 103 -16.37 17.90 8.20
#